data_AF-A0A8T6LWK3-F1
#
_entry.id   AF-A0A8T6LWK3-F1
#
_cell.length_a   1.000
_cell.length_b   1.000
_cell.length_c   1.000
_cell.angle_alpha   90.00
_cell.angle_beta   90.00
_cell.angle_gamma   90.00
#
_symmetry.space_group_name_H-M   'P 1'
#
loop_
_entity.id
_entity.type
_entity.pdbx_description
1 polymer ?
#
loop_
_entity_poly.entity_id
_entity_poly.type
_entity_poly.pdbx_seq_one_letter_code
_entity_poly.pdbx_strand_id
1 'polypeptide(L)'
;MSEHEVVDSIDDLTEEVEDTMENIFASFSPRKNKLNFLLLAMPVAIYANYQHMGELAFLFSMIAIMPLAFLMGKATEEIALRVGEAVGGLLNATFGNAVEMIIAGLALYTASQNPALRETMITVTQASLIGSILGNLLLVLGLAMVWGGINHKVQRF
;
A
#
# COMPACT_ATOMS: atom_id res chain seq x y z
N MET A 1 -0.38 -31.45 -30.03
CA MET A 1 -0.85 -30.07 -29.82
C MET A 1 -0.94 -29.45 -31.21
N SER A 2 -2.15 -29.12 -31.64
CA SER A 2 -2.40 -28.57 -33.00
C SER A 2 -2.06 -27.07 -33.03
N GLU A 3 -1.71 -26.50 -34.20
CA GLU A 3 -1.45 -25.05 -34.34
C GLU A 3 -2.60 -24.20 -33.80
N HIS A 4 -3.84 -24.70 -33.87
CA HIS A 4 -5.02 -24.02 -33.33
C HIS A 4 -5.02 -23.90 -31.80
N GLU A 5 -4.52 -24.91 -31.07
CA GLU A 5 -4.38 -24.85 -29.60
C GLU A 5 -3.27 -23.89 -29.15
N VAL A 6 -2.23 -23.73 -29.97
CA VAL A 6 -1.13 -22.80 -29.68
C VAL A 6 -1.58 -21.35 -29.86
N VAL A 7 -2.36 -21.07 -30.90
CA VAL A 7 -2.91 -19.73 -31.16
C VAL A 7 -3.92 -19.34 -30.08
N ASP A 8 -4.87 -20.22 -29.72
CA ASP A 8 -5.81 -19.96 -28.63
C ASP A 8 -5.09 -19.67 -27.30
N SER A 9 -4.00 -20.38 -27.00
CA SER A 9 -3.22 -20.16 -25.77
C SER A 9 -2.46 -18.82 -25.76
N ILE A 10 -2.07 -18.31 -26.92
CA ILE A 10 -1.39 -17.01 -27.03
C ILE A 10 -2.42 -15.89 -26.90
N ASP A 11 -3.59 -16.04 -27.53
CA ASP A 11 -4.67 -15.06 -27.44
C ASP A 11 -5.17 -14.91 -25.99
N ASP A 12 -5.40 -16.02 -25.26
CA ASP A 12 -5.77 -16.01 -23.83
C ASP A 12 -4.72 -15.28 -22.95
N LEU A 13 -3.43 -15.54 -23.20
CA LEU A 13 -2.34 -14.88 -22.48
C LEU A 13 -2.30 -13.37 -22.79
N THR A 14 -2.60 -12.98 -24.02
CA THR A 14 -2.64 -11.56 -24.40
C THR A 14 -3.80 -10.82 -23.77
N GLU A 15 -5.00 -11.41 -23.72
CA GLU A 15 -6.17 -10.83 -23.05
C GLU A 15 -5.91 -10.65 -21.54
N GLU A 16 -5.33 -11.65 -20.87
CA GLU A 16 -5.02 -11.59 -19.44
C GLU A 16 -3.96 -10.50 -19.11
N VAL A 17 -3.00 -10.28 -20.01
CA VAL A 17 -2.02 -9.18 -19.91
C VAL A 17 -2.70 -7.83 -20.11
N GLU A 18 -3.56 -7.71 -21.11
CA GLU A 18 -4.25 -6.45 -21.45
C GLU A 18 -5.20 -6.01 -20.31
N ASP A 19 -5.99 -6.94 -19.77
CA ASP A 19 -6.88 -6.70 -18.62
C ASP A 19 -6.10 -6.24 -17.38
N THR A 20 -4.95 -6.85 -17.12
CA THR A 20 -4.12 -6.47 -15.98
C THR A 20 -3.52 -5.09 -16.15
N MET A 21 -3.03 -4.78 -17.35
CA MET A 21 -2.54 -3.44 -17.66
C MET A 21 -3.66 -2.42 -17.51
N GLU A 22 -4.86 -2.71 -18.00
CA GLU A 22 -6.01 -1.81 -17.84
C GLU A 22 -6.38 -1.61 -16.38
N ASN A 23 -6.39 -2.66 -15.56
CA ASN A 23 -6.67 -2.60 -14.12
C ASN A 23 -5.63 -1.77 -13.36
N ILE A 24 -4.35 -1.95 -13.68
CA ILE A 24 -3.26 -1.15 -13.10
C ILE A 24 -3.43 0.32 -13.51
N PHE A 25 -3.57 0.65 -14.80
CA PHE A 25 -3.75 2.03 -15.25
C PHE A 25 -5.04 2.68 -14.70
N ALA A 26 -6.11 1.90 -14.57
CA ALA A 26 -7.35 2.31 -13.93
C ALA A 26 -7.12 2.69 -12.47
N SER A 27 -6.28 1.95 -11.74
CA SER A 27 -5.95 2.23 -10.34
C SER A 27 -5.25 3.58 -10.16
N PHE A 28 -4.47 4.05 -11.15
CA PHE A 28 -3.82 5.36 -11.16
C PHE A 28 -4.76 6.51 -11.53
N SER A 29 -5.88 6.23 -12.18
CA SER A 29 -6.82 7.25 -12.64
C SER A 29 -7.64 7.84 -11.48
N PRO A 30 -7.56 9.15 -11.17
CA PRO A 30 -8.29 9.76 -10.05
C PRO A 30 -9.81 9.70 -10.18
N ARG A 31 -10.30 9.52 -11.41
CA ARG A 31 -11.74 9.36 -11.69
C ARG A 31 -12.27 8.00 -11.26
N LYS A 32 -11.46 6.94 -11.36
CA LYS A 32 -11.84 5.58 -10.96
C LYS A 32 -11.51 5.36 -9.47
N ASN A 33 -10.34 5.83 -9.02
CA ASN A 33 -9.95 5.77 -7.61
C ASN A 33 -9.91 7.17 -6.97
N LYS A 34 -10.95 7.48 -6.18
CA LYS A 34 -11.06 8.76 -5.47
C LYS A 34 -9.91 9.00 -4.48
N LEU A 35 -9.25 7.95 -4.02
CA LEU A 35 -8.14 8.04 -3.08
C LEU A 35 -6.92 8.73 -3.73
N ASN A 36 -6.78 8.66 -5.05
CA ASN A 36 -5.68 9.32 -5.78
C ASN A 36 -5.79 10.84 -5.80
N PHE A 37 -6.93 11.44 -5.47
CA PHE A 37 -7.01 12.89 -5.26
C PHE A 37 -6.08 13.35 -4.13
N LEU A 38 -5.80 12.47 -3.16
CA LEU A 38 -4.86 12.74 -2.08
C LEU A 38 -3.41 12.86 -2.57
N LEU A 39 -3.07 12.43 -3.80
CA LEU A 39 -1.74 12.66 -4.37
C LEU A 39 -1.43 14.14 -4.57
N LEU A 40 -2.45 15.01 -4.64
CA LEU A 40 -2.27 16.47 -4.62
C LEU A 40 -1.61 16.96 -3.32
N ALA A 41 -1.64 16.19 -2.24
CA ALA A 41 -0.91 16.49 -1.02
C ALA A 41 0.62 16.40 -1.19
N MET A 42 1.12 15.62 -2.16
CA MET A 42 2.56 15.44 -2.39
C MET A 42 3.28 16.75 -2.76
N PRO A 43 2.87 17.52 -3.78
CA PRO A 43 3.52 18.80 -4.10
C PRO A 43 3.40 19.79 -2.94
N VAL A 44 2.30 19.75 -2.18
CA VAL A 44 2.11 20.60 -0.99
C VAL A 44 3.10 20.23 0.11
N ALA A 45 3.31 18.93 0.37
CA ALA A 45 4.29 18.45 1.34
C ALA A 45 5.72 18.89 0.97
N ILE A 46 6.09 18.75 -0.31
CA ILE A 46 7.40 19.18 -0.83
C ILE A 46 7.57 20.69 -0.66
N TYR A 47 6.57 21.48 -1.03
CA TYR A 47 6.59 22.93 -0.89
C TYR A 47 6.70 23.36 0.59
N ALA A 48 5.88 22.77 1.47
CA ALA A 48 5.92 23.05 2.90
C ALA A 48 7.28 22.71 3.51
N ASN A 49 7.89 21.58 3.12
CA ASN A 49 9.23 21.21 3.57
C ASN A 49 10.29 22.21 3.09
N TYR A 50 10.18 22.66 1.84
CA TYR A 50 11.08 23.69 1.28
C TYR A 50 10.97 25.03 2.01
N GLN A 51 9.76 25.41 2.46
CA GLN A 51 9.53 26.60 3.29
C GLN A 51 9.84 26.38 4.78
N HIS A 52 10.42 25.23 5.15
CA HIS A 52 10.72 24.85 6.54
C HIS A 52 9.49 24.79 7.47
N MET A 53 8.30 24.56 6.90
CA MET A 53 7.05 24.41 7.65
C MET A 53 6.85 22.94 8.06
N GLY A 54 7.60 22.50 9.08
CA GLY A 54 7.71 21.09 9.47
C GLY A 54 6.37 20.40 9.77
N GLU A 55 5.46 21.06 10.49
CA GLU A 55 4.14 20.49 10.83
C GLU A 55 3.27 20.24 9.60
N LEU A 56 3.24 21.20 8.66
CA LEU A 56 2.49 21.05 7.41
C LEU A 56 3.15 20.00 6.51
N ALA A 57 4.48 20.01 6.41
CA ALA A 57 5.22 19.02 5.65
C ALA A 57 4.90 17.60 6.16
N PHE A 58 4.87 17.41 7.48
CA PHE A 58 4.51 16.14 8.10
C PHE A 58 3.07 15.73 7.78
N LEU A 59 2.09 16.61 8.01
CA LEU A 59 0.67 16.33 7.76
C LEU A 59 0.39 15.97 6.29
N PHE A 60 0.88 16.78 5.34
CA PHE A 60 0.66 16.52 3.92
C PHE A 60 1.46 15.30 3.43
N SER A 61 2.60 14.97 4.04
CA SER A 61 3.30 13.71 3.75
C SER A 61 2.47 12.50 4.18
N MET A 62 1.87 12.51 5.37
CA MET A 62 0.96 11.44 5.81
C MET A 62 -0.22 11.25 4.84
N ILE A 63 -0.81 12.35 4.38
CA ILE A 63 -1.91 12.30 3.42
C ILE A 63 -1.46 11.73 2.08
N ALA A 64 -0.30 12.15 1.58
CA ALA A 64 0.25 11.66 0.32
C ALA A 64 0.63 10.17 0.36
N ILE A 65 1.02 9.65 1.53
CA ILE A 65 1.37 8.23 1.69
C ILE A 65 0.15 7.32 1.50
N MET A 66 -1.06 7.74 1.88
CA MET A 66 -2.28 6.91 1.74
C MET A 66 -2.50 6.37 0.31
N PRO A 67 -2.56 7.19 -0.76
CA PRO A 67 -2.68 6.69 -2.14
C PRO A 67 -1.45 5.90 -2.60
N LEU A 68 -0.26 6.28 -2.18
CA LEU A 68 0.95 5.57 -2.56
C LEU A 68 0.96 4.14 -1.99
N ALA A 69 0.56 3.98 -0.73
CA ALA A 69 0.42 2.68 -0.09
C ALA A 69 -0.62 1.80 -0.79
N PHE A 70 -1.77 2.39 -1.14
CA PHE A 70 -2.81 1.67 -1.89
C PHE A 70 -2.30 1.19 -3.26
N LEU A 71 -1.67 2.07 -4.04
CA LEU A 71 -1.15 1.74 -5.37
C LEU A 71 -0.03 0.69 -5.29
N MET A 72 0.83 0.79 -4.29
CA MET A 72 1.90 -0.18 -4.05
C MET A 72 1.35 -1.56 -3.67
N GLY A 73 0.32 -1.61 -2.82
CA GLY A 73 -0.38 -2.85 -2.48
C GLY A 73 -1.01 -3.50 -3.72
N LYS A 74 -1.69 -2.70 -4.55
CA LYS A 74 -2.25 -3.18 -5.82
C LYS A 74 -1.19 -3.71 -6.77
N ALA A 75 -0.10 -2.97 -6.98
CA ALA A 75 1.00 -3.46 -7.80
C ALA A 75 1.59 -4.78 -7.26
N THR A 76 1.70 -4.92 -5.93
CA THR A 76 2.22 -6.13 -5.30
C THR A 76 1.28 -7.32 -5.49
N GLU A 77 -0.03 -7.11 -5.32
CA GLU A 77 -1.08 -8.11 -5.54
C GLU A 77 -1.02 -8.65 -6.99
N GLU A 78 -0.97 -7.76 -7.98
CA GLU A 78 -0.89 -8.14 -9.39
C GLU A 78 0.38 -8.93 -9.73
N ILE A 79 1.52 -8.55 -9.15
CA ILE A 79 2.78 -9.30 -9.33
C ILE A 79 2.68 -10.66 -8.64
N ALA A 80 2.12 -10.71 -7.42
CA ALA A 80 2.01 -11.93 -6.63
C ALA A 80 1.15 -12.99 -7.31
N LEU A 81 0.12 -12.60 -8.07
CA LEU A 81 -0.73 -13.50 -8.86
C LEU A 81 0.02 -14.16 -10.02
N ARG A 82 1.09 -13.51 -10.53
CA ARG A 82 1.86 -13.96 -11.70
C ARG A 82 3.12 -14.73 -11.34
N VAL A 83 3.43 -14.85 -10.05
CA VAL A 83 4.53 -15.65 -9.54
C VAL A 83 3.98 -16.86 -8.78
N GLY A 84 4.77 -17.93 -8.66
CA GLY A 84 4.34 -19.10 -7.90
C GLY A 84 4.00 -18.76 -6.45
N GLU A 85 3.07 -19.51 -5.84
CA GLU A 85 2.48 -19.26 -4.51
C GLU A 85 3.50 -18.88 -3.43
N ALA A 86 4.63 -19.57 -3.35
CA ALA A 86 5.69 -19.27 -2.39
C ALA A 86 6.33 -17.89 -2.60
N VAL A 87 6.61 -17.52 -3.86
CA VAL A 87 7.20 -16.22 -4.20
C VAL A 87 6.15 -15.12 -4.06
N GLY A 88 4.91 -15.37 -4.46
CA GLY A 88 3.80 -14.43 -4.31
C GLY A 88 3.51 -14.13 -2.84
N GLY A 89 3.51 -15.16 -1.99
CA GLY A 89 3.39 -15.02 -0.55
C GLY A 89 4.52 -14.19 0.06
N LEU A 90 5.77 -14.40 -0.37
CA LEU A 90 6.92 -13.61 0.06
C LEU A 90 6.81 -12.14 -0.39
N LEU A 91 6.40 -11.88 -1.63
CA LEU A 91 6.19 -10.53 -2.15
C LEU A 91 5.09 -9.81 -1.38
N ASN A 92 3.97 -10.45 -1.11
CA ASN A 92 2.89 -9.84 -0.36
C ASN A 92 3.29 -9.55 1.10
N ALA A 93 4.01 -10.48 1.75
CA ALA A 93 4.49 -10.28 3.12
C ALA A 93 5.47 -9.09 3.24
N THR A 94 6.30 -8.87 2.21
CA THR A 94 7.32 -7.81 2.19
C THR A 94 6.78 -6.50 1.66
N PHE A 95 6.26 -6.47 0.43
CA PHE A 95 5.79 -5.27 -0.24
C PHE A 95 4.38 -4.84 0.17
N GLY A 96 3.53 -5.78 0.62
CA GLY A 96 2.22 -5.45 1.20
C GLY A 96 2.32 -4.62 2.49
N ASN A 97 3.43 -4.74 3.23
CA ASN A 97 3.74 -3.95 4.42
C ASN A 97 4.95 -3.01 4.22
N ALA A 98 5.38 -2.78 2.97
CA ALA A 98 6.63 -2.06 2.72
C ALA A 98 6.62 -0.62 3.22
N VAL A 99 5.48 0.06 3.19
CA VAL A 99 5.37 1.44 3.70
C VAL A 99 5.76 1.51 5.18
N GLU A 100 5.28 0.55 5.97
CA GLU A 100 5.61 0.46 7.40
C GLU A 100 7.10 0.18 7.60
N MET A 101 7.64 -0.77 6.83
CA MET A 101 9.05 -1.14 6.89
C MET A 101 9.98 0.01 6.46
N ILE A 102 9.60 0.77 5.44
CA ILE A 102 10.34 1.94 4.96
C ILE A 102 10.35 3.04 6.04
N ILE A 103 9.20 3.36 6.64
CA ILE A 103 9.11 4.40 7.68
C ILE A 103 9.88 3.99 8.93
N ALA A 104 9.72 2.74 9.39
CA ALA A 104 10.48 2.20 10.51
C ALA A 104 12.00 2.22 10.22
N GLY A 105 12.40 1.78 9.03
CA GLY A 105 13.80 1.80 8.59
C GLY A 105 14.39 3.21 8.58
N LEU A 106 13.67 4.20 8.04
CA LEU A 106 14.10 5.61 8.03
C LEU A 106 14.17 6.21 9.44
N ALA A 107 13.24 5.86 10.33
CA ALA A 107 13.28 6.29 11.73
C ALA A 107 14.51 5.72 12.45
N LEU A 108 14.80 4.42 12.29
CA LEU A 108 15.97 3.77 12.86
C LEU A 108 17.28 4.28 12.26
N TYR A 109 17.31 4.54 10.96
CA TYR A 109 18.44 5.19 10.31
C TYR A 109 18.70 6.58 10.91
N THR A 110 17.65 7.39 11.09
CA THR A 110 17.74 8.70 11.73
C THR A 110 18.22 8.61 13.17
N ALA A 111 17.76 7.58 13.91
CA ALA A 111 18.19 7.28 15.28
C ALA A 111 19.69 6.91 15.36
N SER A 112 20.21 6.22 14.34
CA SER A 112 21.62 5.85 14.23
C SER A 112 22.51 7.08 14.00
N GLN A 113 22.05 8.05 13.21
CA GLN A 113 22.80 9.24 12.85
C GLN A 113 22.75 10.35 13.92
N ASN A 114 21.65 10.43 14.70
CA ASN A 114 21.41 11.52 15.64
C ASN A 114 21.17 10.99 17.06
N PRO A 115 22.19 11.02 17.95
CA PRO A 115 22.06 10.54 19.33
C PRO A 115 20.93 11.22 20.11
N ALA A 116 20.69 12.52 19.85
CA ALA A 116 19.65 13.30 20.51
C ALA A 116 18.22 12.82 20.19
N LEU A 117 18.01 12.18 19.04
CA LEU A 117 16.69 11.71 18.59
C LEU A 117 16.54 10.19 18.74
N ARG A 118 17.58 9.49 19.20
CA ARG A 118 17.64 8.04 19.18
C ARG A 118 16.49 7.40 19.95
N GLU A 119 16.29 7.83 21.19
CA GLU A 119 15.22 7.30 22.05
C GLU A 119 13.85 7.57 21.44
N THR A 120 13.59 8.82 21.02
CA THR A 120 12.33 9.21 20.38
C THR A 120 12.02 8.36 19.15
N MET A 121 12.98 8.17 18.24
CA MET A 121 12.77 7.39 17.01
C MET A 121 12.58 5.90 17.27
N ILE A 122 13.24 5.34 18.30
CA ILE A 122 13.00 3.96 18.74
C ILE A 122 11.57 3.83 19.30
N THR A 123 11.15 4.75 20.16
CA THR A 123 9.79 4.75 20.73
C THR A 123 8.73 4.91 19.64
N VAL A 124 8.94 5.81 18.66
CA VAL A 124 8.03 5.98 17.51
C VAL A 124 7.92 4.70 16.70
N THR A 125 9.04 4.03 16.40
CA THR A 125 9.05 2.76 15.68
C THR A 125 8.32 1.66 16.45
N GLN A 126 8.54 1.55 17.76
CA GLN A 126 7.82 0.57 18.59
C GLN A 126 6.33 0.84 18.62
N ALA A 127 5.93 2.10 18.81
CA ALA A 127 4.54 2.52 18.81
C ALA A 127 3.88 2.26 17.45
N SER A 128 4.57 2.50 16.33
CA SER A 128 4.01 2.25 14.99
C SER A 128 3.80 0.77 14.71
N LEU A 129 4.72 -0.11 15.14
CA LEU A 129 4.57 -1.56 14.99
C LEU A 129 3.39 -2.10 15.82
N ILE A 130 3.27 -1.68 17.08
CA ILE A 130 2.12 -2.03 17.92
C ILE A 130 0.82 -1.47 17.28
N GLY A 131 0.87 -0.24 16.80
CA GLY A 131 -0.24 0.42 16.12
C GLY A 131 -0.70 -0.32 14.87
N SER A 132 0.22 -0.85 14.05
CA SER A 132 -0.11 -1.66 12.88
C SER A 132 -0.83 -2.96 13.26
N ILE A 133 -0.32 -3.67 14.28
CA ILE A 133 -0.96 -4.90 14.79
C ILE A 133 -2.39 -4.59 15.27
N LEU A 134 -2.56 -3.57 16.11
CA LEU A 134 -3.88 -3.16 16.61
C LEU A 134 -4.78 -2.65 15.47
N GLY A 135 -4.21 -1.93 14.50
CA GLY A 135 -4.90 -1.43 13.33
C GLY A 135 -5.52 -2.56 12.51
N ASN A 136 -4.75 -3.59 12.20
CA ASN A 136 -5.24 -4.72 11.42
C ASN A 136 -6.24 -5.59 12.20
N LEU A 137 -5.91 -5.92 13.46
CA LEU A 137 -6.73 -6.85 14.26
C LEU A 137 -8.01 -6.23 14.80
N LEU A 138 -8.03 -4.93 15.12
CA LEU A 138 -9.18 -4.29 15.75
C LEU A 138 -9.86 -3.30 14.81
N LEU A 139 -9.11 -2.37 14.22
CA LEU A 139 -9.72 -1.29 13.42
C LEU A 139 -10.22 -1.81 12.07
N VAL A 140 -9.36 -2.41 11.25
CA VAL A 140 -9.70 -2.92 9.92
C VAL A 140 -10.72 -4.04 10.04
N LEU A 141 -10.46 -5.03 10.90
CA LEU A 141 -11.38 -6.13 11.14
C LEU A 141 -12.74 -5.62 11.67
N GLY A 142 -12.73 -4.70 12.63
CA GLY A 142 -13.95 -4.12 13.20
C GLY A 142 -14.76 -3.35 12.15
N LEU A 143 -14.11 -2.53 11.32
CA LEU A 143 -14.77 -1.82 10.21
C LEU A 143 -15.32 -2.79 9.17
N ALA A 144 -14.61 -3.87 8.83
CA ALA A 144 -15.10 -4.89 7.92
C ALA A 144 -16.35 -5.60 8.48
N MET A 145 -16.35 -5.95 9.77
CA MET A 145 -17.51 -6.54 10.45
C MET A 145 -18.70 -5.59 10.46
N VAL A 146 -18.48 -4.30 10.81
CA VAL A 146 -19.54 -3.28 10.81
C VAL A 146 -20.10 -3.10 9.40
N TRP A 147 -19.24 -2.88 8.41
CA TRP A 147 -19.66 -2.61 7.03
C TRP A 147 -20.40 -3.80 6.42
N GLY A 148 -19.85 -5.01 6.54
CA GLY A 148 -20.52 -6.22 6.06
C GLY A 148 -21.82 -6.53 6.83
N GLY A 149 -21.86 -6.16 8.12
CA GLY A 149 -22.97 -6.41 9.04
C GLY A 149 -24.19 -5.52 8.83
N ILE A 150 -24.03 -4.38 8.15
CA ILE A 150 -25.15 -3.46 7.82
C ILE A 150 -26.24 -4.20 7.01
N ASN A 151 -25.82 -5.05 6.06
CA ASN A 151 -26.73 -5.77 5.16
C ASN A 151 -26.87 -7.26 5.46
N HIS A 152 -25.99 -7.84 6.29
CA HIS A 152 -25.96 -9.28 6.57
C HIS A 152 -25.91 -9.57 8.07
N LYS A 153 -26.87 -10.36 8.57
CA LYS A 153 -26.93 -10.75 9.99
C LYS A 153 -25.77 -11.66 10.42
N VAL A 154 -25.24 -12.47 9.49
CA VAL A 154 -24.13 -13.39 9.71
C VAL A 154 -23.27 -13.39 8.44
N GLN A 155 -21.95 -13.29 8.61
CA GLN A 155 -20.97 -13.41 7.53
C GLN A 155 -20.20 -14.71 7.73
N ARG A 156 -19.94 -15.45 6.64
CA ARG A 156 -19.14 -16.69 6.64
C ARG A 156 -17.84 -16.41 5.89
N PHE A 157 -16.73 -16.91 6.42
CA PHE A 157 -15.38 -16.71 5.93
C PHE A 157 -14.68 -18.06 5.83
#